data_AF-X0WL56-F1
#
_entry.id   AF-X0WL56-F1
#
_cell.length_a   1.000
_cell.length_b   1.000
_cell.length_c   1.000
_cell.angle_alpha   90.00
_cell.angle_beta   90.00
_cell.angle_gamma   90.00
#
_symmetry.space_group_name_H-M   'P 1'
#
loop_
_entity.id
_entity.type
_entity.pdbx_description
1 polymer ?
#
loop_
_entity_poly.entity_id
_entity_poly.type
_entity_poly.pdbx_seq_one_letter_code
_entity_poly.pdbx_strand_id
1 'polypeptide(L)'
;KETITKSVMKTGRLVVVDEGYSSCGLGAEIIAMVQEEVFDYLDASMQRVHSLGIPAPYSPSLEKAMVPDVDKIVAAVNDVCK
;
A
#
# COMPACT_ATOMS: atom_id res chain seq x y z
N LYS A 1 -1.20 -9.05 -12.39
CA LYS A 1 0.06 -8.37 -12.78
C LYS A 1 -0.20 -7.33 -13.88
N GLU A 2 -0.56 -7.75 -15.10
CA GLU A 2 -0.84 -6.86 -16.25
C GLU A 2 -1.84 -5.72 -15.97
N THR A 3 -2.91 -5.98 -15.24
CA THR A 3 -3.91 -4.94 -14.89
C THR A 3 -3.31 -3.82 -14.03
N ILE A 4 -2.44 -4.18 -13.09
CA ILE A 4 -1.80 -3.23 -12.17
C ILE A 4 -0.81 -2.37 -12.96
N THR A 5 0.06 -3.00 -13.77
CA THR A 5 1.05 -2.27 -14.56
C THR A 5 0.41 -1.32 -15.56
N LYS A 6 -0.65 -1.74 -16.27
CA LYS A 6 -1.42 -0.83 -17.15
C LYS A 6 -2.05 0.34 -16.41
N SER A 7 -2.56 0.11 -15.20
CA SER A 7 -3.12 1.19 -14.38
C SER A 7 -2.03 2.17 -13.94
N VAL A 8 -0.88 1.66 -13.47
CA VAL A 8 0.25 2.48 -13.02
C VAL A 8 0.84 3.27 -14.18
N MET A 9 1.02 2.69 -15.35
CA MET A 9 1.46 3.42 -16.55
C MET A 9 0.51 4.58 -16.92
N LYS A 10 -0.78 4.47 -16.60
CA LYS A 10 -1.77 5.52 -16.85
C LYS A 10 -1.74 6.61 -15.77
N THR A 11 -1.57 6.24 -14.50
CA THR A 11 -1.71 7.17 -13.35
C THR A 11 -0.39 7.72 -12.83
N GLY A 12 0.72 7.06 -13.14
CA GLY A 12 2.07 7.35 -12.64
C GLY A 12 2.26 7.11 -11.14
N ARG A 13 1.24 6.59 -10.44
CA ARG A 13 1.16 6.57 -8.97
C ARG A 13 0.52 5.27 -8.49
N LEU A 14 1.01 4.73 -7.38
CA LEU A 14 0.53 3.50 -6.76
C LEU A 14 0.50 3.59 -5.23
N VAL A 15 -0.62 3.18 -4.64
CA VAL A 15 -0.77 2.92 -3.21
C VAL A 15 -1.32 1.51 -3.05
N VAL A 16 -0.67 0.68 -2.23
CA VAL A 16 -1.14 -0.68 -1.92
C VAL A 16 -1.67 -0.71 -0.49
N VAL A 17 -2.86 -1.29 -0.30
CA VAL A 17 -3.49 -1.46 1.01
C VAL A 17 -3.63 -2.95 1.30
N ASP A 18 -3.16 -3.39 2.46
CA ASP A 18 -3.15 -4.80 2.89
C ASP A 18 -3.42 -4.87 4.39
N GLU A 19 -4.26 -5.79 4.87
CA GLU A 19 -4.47 -5.98 6.32
C GLU A 19 -3.37 -6.86 6.96
N GLY A 20 -2.48 -7.43 6.16
CA GLY A 20 -1.31 -8.14 6.63
C GLY A 20 -0.24 -7.24 7.26
N TYR A 21 0.83 -7.87 7.74
CA TYR A 21 2.02 -7.16 8.20
C TYR A 21 2.82 -6.58 7.03
N SER A 22 3.58 -5.53 7.31
CA SER A 22 4.42 -4.85 6.32
C SER A 22 5.54 -5.72 5.74
N SER A 23 6.14 -6.55 6.59
CA SER A 23 7.28 -7.40 6.25
C SER A 23 6.80 -8.68 5.59
N CYS A 24 7.39 -9.01 4.44
CA CYS A 24 7.07 -10.21 3.66
C CYS A 24 5.57 -10.35 3.31
N GLY A 25 4.82 -9.23 3.30
CA GLY A 25 3.41 -9.19 2.93
C GLY A 25 3.20 -9.06 1.42
N LEU A 26 1.95 -9.23 0.97
CA LEU A 26 1.60 -9.11 -0.45
C LEU A 26 1.89 -7.71 -0.99
N GLY A 27 1.71 -6.69 -0.15
CA GLY A 27 2.06 -5.33 -0.53
C GLY A 27 3.53 -5.16 -0.88
N ALA A 28 4.45 -5.91 -0.26
CA ALA A 28 5.87 -5.84 -0.61
C ALA A 28 6.14 -6.45 -2.00
N GLU A 29 5.51 -7.58 -2.31
CA GLU A 29 5.65 -8.27 -3.59
C GLU A 29 5.08 -7.44 -4.75
N ILE A 30 3.92 -6.81 -4.56
CA ILE A 30 3.32 -5.95 -5.58
C ILE A 30 4.23 -4.76 -5.90
N ILE A 31 4.81 -4.13 -4.88
CA ILE A 31 5.75 -3.02 -5.07
C ILE A 31 7.02 -3.47 -5.80
N ALA A 32 7.62 -4.59 -5.39
CA ALA A 32 8.81 -5.13 -6.06
C ALA A 32 8.54 -5.42 -7.55
N MET A 33 7.40 -6.05 -7.83
CA MET A 33 6.98 -6.34 -9.20
C MET A 33 6.79 -5.07 -10.06
N VAL A 34 6.15 -4.04 -9.51
CA VAL A 34 5.93 -2.76 -10.22
C VAL A 34 7.25 -2.03 -10.45
N GLN A 35 8.13 -2.07 -9.45
CA GLN A 35 9.47 -1.51 -9.52
C GLN A 35 10.33 -2.19 -10.60
N GLU A 36 10.17 -3.49 -10.83
CA GLU A 36 10.91 -4.21 -11.87
C GLU A 36 10.37 -3.91 -13.29
N GLU A 37 9.06 -3.74 -13.45
CA GLU A 37 8.46 -3.69 -14.80
C GLU A 37 8.15 -2.30 -15.33
N VAL A 38 7.80 -1.35 -14.46
CA VAL A 38 7.23 -0.06 -14.89
C VAL A 38 7.79 1.12 -14.12
N PHE A 39 9.00 1.00 -13.57
CA PHE A 39 9.66 2.06 -12.80
C PHE A 39 9.72 3.39 -13.55
N ASP A 40 10.03 3.38 -14.85
CA ASP A 40 10.17 4.59 -15.66
C ASP A 40 8.86 5.39 -15.79
N TYR A 41 7.72 4.80 -15.46
CA TYR A 41 6.40 5.45 -15.49
C TYR A 41 5.97 6.00 -14.13
N LEU A 42 6.74 5.78 -13.07
CA LEU A 42 6.39 6.26 -11.73
C LEU A 42 6.80 7.72 -11.54
N ASP A 43 5.80 8.57 -11.26
CA ASP A 43 5.98 10.00 -10.98
C ASP A 43 6.26 10.29 -9.50
N ALA A 44 5.99 9.32 -8.62
CA ALA A 44 6.14 9.45 -7.18
C ALA A 44 6.54 8.12 -6.53
N SER A 45 7.11 8.19 -5.32
CA SER A 45 7.43 7.01 -4.52
C SER A 45 6.14 6.29 -4.12
N MET A 46 6.07 4.99 -4.41
CA MET A 46 4.90 4.18 -4.10
C MET A 46 4.74 4.00 -2.59
N GLN A 47 3.50 4.05 -2.09
CA GLN A 47 3.20 3.90 -0.67
C GLN A 47 2.50 2.58 -0.38
N ARG A 48 2.69 2.09 0.85
CA ARG A 48 2.01 0.89 1.36
C ARG A 48 1.32 1.23 2.68
N VAL A 49 0.04 0.89 2.77
CA VAL A 49 -0.76 0.99 3.99
C VAL A 49 -1.02 -0.43 4.48
N HIS A 50 -0.57 -0.72 5.70
CA HIS A 50 -0.65 -2.06 6.27
C HIS A 50 -1.07 -2.03 7.74
N SER A 51 -1.42 -3.18 8.29
CA SER A 51 -1.67 -3.31 9.73
C SER A 51 -0.42 -3.04 10.55
N LEU A 52 -0.60 -2.61 11.80
CA LEU A 52 0.51 -2.49 12.74
C LEU A 52 1.14 -3.87 12.98
N GLY A 53 2.48 -3.92 13.06
CA GLY A 53 3.26 -5.16 13.26
C GLY A 53 3.19 -5.70 14.69
N ILE A 54 1.98 -5.85 15.23
CA ILE A 54 1.69 -6.33 16.58
C ILE A 54 0.70 -7.50 16.50
N PRO A 55 0.73 -8.46 17.45
CA PRO A 55 -0.31 -9.48 17.54
C PRO A 55 -1.69 -8.85 17.70
N ALA A 56 -2.69 -9.45 17.05
CA ALA A 56 -4.07 -8.96 17.08
C ALA A 56 -4.58 -8.84 18.52
N PRO A 57 -4.95 -7.63 18.98
CA PRO A 57 -5.46 -7.44 20.33
C PRO A 57 -6.93 -7.89 20.43
N TYR A 58 -7.32 -8.42 21.59
CA TYR A 58 -8.70 -8.87 21.83
C TYR A 58 -9.72 -7.72 21.92
N SER A 59 -9.27 -6.53 22.34
CA SER A 59 -10.17 -5.36 22.48
C SER A 59 -10.60 -4.84 21.11
N PRO A 60 -11.90 -4.72 20.80
CA PRO A 60 -12.37 -4.24 19.50
C PRO A 60 -11.86 -2.84 19.14
N SER A 61 -11.67 -1.97 20.15
CA SER A 61 -11.12 -0.64 19.95
C SER A 61 -9.65 -0.67 19.49
N LEU A 62 -8.87 -1.61 20.01
CA LEU A 62 -7.45 -1.76 19.66
C LEU A 62 -7.29 -2.50 18.33
N GLU A 63 -8.16 -3.47 18.04
CA GLU A 63 -8.19 -4.17 16.75
C GLU A 63 -8.46 -3.19 15.62
N LYS A 64 -9.46 -2.31 15.80
CA LYS A 64 -9.77 -1.25 14.83
C LYS A 64 -8.61 -0.26 14.63
N ALA A 65 -7.85 0.03 15.68
CA ALA A 65 -6.67 0.89 15.57
C ALA A 65 -5.48 0.20 14.87
N MET A 66 -5.42 -1.14 14.95
CA MET A 66 -4.38 -1.97 14.35
C MET A 66 -4.50 -2.02 12.83
N VAL A 67 -5.72 -2.22 12.32
CA VAL A 67 -5.98 -2.36 10.88
C VAL A 67 -5.87 -1.01 10.14
N PRO A 68 -5.62 -1.03 8.81
CA PRO A 68 -5.80 0.14 7.96
C PRO A 68 -7.20 0.73 8.08
N ASP A 69 -7.29 2.05 8.10
CA ASP A 69 -8.55 2.79 8.08
C ASP A 69 -8.57 3.79 6.91
N VAL A 70 -9.74 4.38 6.69
CA VAL A 70 -9.96 5.33 5.58
C VAL A 70 -9.02 6.53 5.67
N ASP A 71 -8.76 7.04 6.87
CA ASP A 71 -7.94 8.22 7.08
C ASP A 71 -6.47 7.94 6.73
N LYS A 72 -5.94 6.78 7.13
CA LYS A 72 -4.59 6.31 6.76
C LYS A 72 -4.46 6.13 5.24
N ILE A 73 -5.48 5.59 4.58
CA ILE A 73 -5.49 5.40 3.12
C ILE A 73 -5.49 6.76 2.40
N VAL A 74 -6.35 7.69 2.81
CA VAL A 74 -6.43 9.03 2.22
C VAL A 74 -5.13 9.79 2.44
N ALA A 75 -4.52 9.70 3.62
CA ALA A 75 -3.23 10.32 3.91
C ALA A 75 -2.13 9.79 2.97
N ALA A 76 -2.07 8.46 2.76
CA ALA A 76 -1.10 7.86 1.85
C ALA A 76 -1.32 8.28 0.39
N VAL A 77 -2.57 8.31 -0.07
CA VAL A 77 -2.91 8.80 -1.43
C VAL A 77 -2.52 10.26 -1.61
N ASN A 78 -2.84 11.11 -0.64
CA ASN A 78 -2.47 12.53 -0.68
C ASN A 78 -0.95 12.72 -0.70
N ASP A 79 -0.19 11.88 0.00
CA ASP A 79 1.28 11.97 -0.01
C ASP A 79 1.86 11.60 -1.37
N VAL A 80 1.35 10.53 -1.99
CA VAL A 80 1.74 10.16 -3.35
C VAL A 80 1.27 11.19 -4.36
N CYS A 81 0.18 11.94 -4.13
CA CYS A 81 -0.40 12.94 -5.03
C CYS A 81 0.21 14.36 -4.94
N LYS A 82 1.10 14.61 -3.99
CA LYS A 82 1.89 15.86 -3.96
C LYS A 82 2.86 15.93 -5.14
#